data_AF-A0A2T0HMB0-F1
#
_entry.id   AF-A0A2T0HMB0-F1
#
_cell.length_a   1.000
_cell.length_b   1.000
_cell.length_c   1.000
_cell.angle_alpha   90.00
_cell.angle_beta   90.00
_cell.angle_gamma   90.00
#
_symmetry.space_group_name_H-M   'P 1'
#
loop_
_entity.id
_entity.type
_entity.pdbx_description
1 polymer ?
#
loop_
_entity_poly.entity_id
_entity_poly.type
_entity_poly.pdbx_seq_one_letter_code
_entity_poly.pdbx_strand_id
1 'polypeptide(L)' 'MTFDEALKYFRTGRAIGDALRVSGSRVSQCRAAGGFSYPMQCVLEKESDGALVAKRDDDPAQPMKQSA' A
#
# COMPACT_ATOMS: atom_id res chain seq x y z
N MET A 1 5.11 2.02 3.53
CA MET A 1 5.44 0.80 2.76
C MET A 1 5.11 1.01 1.29
N THR A 2 5.88 0.41 0.38
CA THR A 2 5.60 0.41 -1.06
C THR A 2 4.66 -0.74 -1.46
N PHE A 3 4.15 -0.71 -2.69
CA PHE A 3 3.35 -1.81 -3.23
C PHE A 3 4.13 -3.14 -3.25
N ASP A 4 5.41 -3.09 -3.62
CA ASP A 4 6.24 -4.28 -3.75
C ASP A 4 6.57 -4.91 -2.39
N GLU A 5 6.74 -4.10 -1.34
CA GLU A 5 6.88 -4.60 0.04
C GLU A 5 5.63 -5.35 0.48
N ALA A 6 4.45 -4.79 0.24
CA ALA A 6 3.19 -5.46 0.54
C ALA A 6 3.02 -6.74 -0.29
N LEU A 7 3.35 -6.71 -1.59
CA LEU A 7 3.27 -7.88 -2.46
C LEU A 7 4.24 -8.98 -2.01
N LYS A 8 5.44 -8.62 -1.55
CA LYS A 8 6.42 -9.56 -1.01
C LYS A 8 5.91 -10.24 0.27
N TYR A 9 5.21 -9.52 1.15
CA TYR A 9 4.64 -10.06 2.37
C TYR A 9 3.41 -10.93 2.10
N PHE A 10 2.38 -10.36 1.47
CA PHE A 10 1.09 -11.02 1.20
C PHE A 10 1.15 -12.02 0.02
N ARG A 11 2.25 -12.06 -0.73
CA ARG A 11 2.53 -12.93 -1.88
C ARG A 11 1.70 -12.69 -3.13
N THR A 12 0.45 -12.24 -3.00
CA THR A 12 -0.45 -12.03 -4.13
C THR A 12 -1.26 -10.75 -3.96
N GLY A 13 -1.61 -10.12 -5.08
CA GLY A 13 -2.52 -8.97 -5.07
C GLY A 13 -3.92 -9.32 -4.54
N ARG A 14 -4.35 -10.59 -4.64
CA ARG A 14 -5.60 -11.07 -4.04
C ARG A 14 -5.55 -10.99 -2.52
N ALA A 15 -4.49 -11.51 -1.90
CA ALA A 15 -4.31 -11.45 -0.45
C ALA A 15 -4.22 -10.01 0.08
N ILE A 16 -3.59 -9.09 -0.67
CA ILE A 16 -3.61 -7.66 -0.37
C ILE A 16 -5.05 -7.12 -0.41
N GLY A 17 -5.83 -7.49 -1.42
CA GLY A 17 -7.23 -7.10 -1.55
C GLY A 17 -8.09 -7.61 -0.40
N ASP A 18 -7.88 -8.85 0.02
CA ASP A 18 -8.57 -9.47 1.15
C ASP A 18 -8.25 -8.72 2.46
N ALA A 19 -6.98 -8.39 2.72
CA ALA A 19 -6.55 -7.60 3.88
C ALA A 19 -7.16 -6.19 3.90
N LEU A 20 -7.20 -5.52 2.74
CA LEU A 20 -7.80 -4.19 2.58
C LEU A 20 -9.33 -4.21 2.47
N ARG A 21 -9.95 -5.39 2.34
CA ARG A 21 -11.37 -5.58 2.01
C ARG A 21 -11.79 -4.82 0.75
N VAL A 22 -10.96 -4.87 -0.30
CA VAL A 22 -11.22 -4.26 -1.61
C VAL A 22 -11.08 -5.27 -2.74
N SER A 23 -11.63 -4.95 -3.90
CA SER A 23 -11.49 -5.79 -5.10
C SER A 23 -10.04 -5.85 -5.61
N GLY A 24 -9.69 -6.92 -6.32
CA GLY A 24 -8.41 -7.01 -7.03
C GLY A 24 -8.22 -5.89 -8.07
N SER A 25 -9.29 -5.39 -8.68
CA SER A 25 -9.22 -4.22 -9.57
C SER A 25 -8.78 -2.95 -8.82
N ARG A 26 -9.22 -2.77 -7.57
CA ARG A 26 -8.78 -1.65 -6.73
C ARG A 26 -7.29 -1.79 -6.36
N VAL A 27 -6.82 -3.01 -6.08
CA VAL A 27 -5.39 -3.28 -5.85
C VAL A 27 -4.56 -2.93 -7.09
N SER A 28 -5.00 -3.33 -8.29
CA SER A 28 -4.33 -2.95 -9.54
C SER A 28 -4.29 -1.45 -9.78
N GLN A 29 -5.37 -0.71 -9.42
CA GLN A 29 -5.37 0.75 -9.47
C GLN A 29 -4.37 1.36 -8.49
N CYS A 30 -4.26 0.84 -7.27
CA CYS A 30 -3.24 1.31 -6.31
C CYS A 30 -1.83 1.13 -6.87
N ARG A 31 -1.55 -0.04 -7.47
CA ARG A 31 -0.27 -0.29 -8.16
C ARG A 31 -0.01 0.74 -9.26
N ALA A 32 -1.00 0.98 -10.12
CA ALA A 32 -0.88 1.94 -11.22
C ALA A 32 -0.73 3.39 -10.72
N ALA A 33 -1.32 3.72 -9.57
CA ALA A 33 -1.20 5.02 -8.92
C ALA A 33 0.12 5.20 -8.16
N GLY A 34 1.01 4.20 -8.15
CA GLY A 34 2.32 4.29 -7.49
C GLY A 34 2.36 3.77 -6.06
N GLY A 35 1.25 3.25 -5.52
CA GLY A 35 1.23 2.67 -4.17
C GLY A 35 -0.13 2.76 -3.48
N PHE A 36 -0.10 2.56 -2.17
CA PHE A 36 -1.28 2.66 -1.32
C PHE A 36 -1.32 4.03 -0.66
N SER A 37 -2.53 4.60 -0.53
CA SER A 37 -2.72 5.77 0.32
C SER A 37 -2.34 5.46 1.76
N TYR A 38 -1.97 6.47 2.54
CA TYR A 38 -1.53 6.28 3.91
C TYR A 38 -2.55 5.51 4.78
N PRO A 39 -3.88 5.76 4.70
CA PRO A 39 -4.86 4.94 5.42
C PRO A 39 -4.83 3.45 5.04
N MET A 40 -4.64 3.13 3.75
CA MET A 40 -4.51 1.74 3.30
C MET A 40 -3.22 1.11 3.83
N GLN A 41 -2.12 1.88 3.87
CA GLN A 41 -0.88 1.40 4.48
C GLN A 41 -1.07 1.06 5.96
N CYS A 42 -1.79 1.88 6.74
CA CYS A 42 -2.07 1.58 8.15
C CYS A 42 -2.87 0.29 8.35
N VAL A 43 -3.81 -0.01 7.44
CA VAL A 43 -4.55 -1.28 7.48
C VAL A 43 -3.59 -2.45 7.19
N LEU A 44 -2.74 -2.34 6.17
CA LEU A 44 -1.77 -3.40 5.84
C LEU A 44 -0.73 -3.61 6.96
N GLU A 45 -0.30 -2.54 7.63
CA GLU A 45 0.58 -2.63 8.81
C GLU A 45 -0.10 -3.43 9.93
N LYS A 46 -1.37 -3.14 10.22
CA LYS A 46 -2.15 -3.89 11.20
C LYS A 46 -2.34 -5.35 10.81
N GLU A 47 -2.74 -5.62 9.57
CA GLU A 47 -2.99 -6.99 9.08
C GLU A 47 -1.70 -7.81 8.90
N SER A 48 -0.54 -7.17 8.97
CA SER A 48 0.77 -7.82 8.93
C SER A 48 1.42 -7.92 10.30
N ASP A 49 0.69 -7.64 11.39
CA ASP A 49 1.21 -7.60 12.76
C ASP A 49 2.49 -6.74 12.89
N GLY A 50 2.55 -5.64 12.14
CA GLY A 50 3.68 -4.71 12.12
C GLY A 50 4.87 -5.14 11.25
N ALA A 51 4.77 -6.24 10.50
CA ALA A 51 5.83 -6.64 9.57
C ALA A 51 6.00 -5.64 8.40
N LEU A 52 4.92 -4.94 8.04
CA LEU A 52 4.96 -3.80 7.14
C LEU A 52 4.74 -2.51 7.94
N VAL A 53 5.44 -1.44 7.57
CA VAL A 53 5.36 -0.14 8.27
C VAL A 53 4.74 0.91 7.35
N ALA A 54 3.65 1.56 7.78
CA ALA A 54 3.05 2.67 7.06
C ALA A 54 3.97 3.90 7.09
N LYS A 55 4.20 4.52 5.92
CA LYS A 55 5.03 5.71 5.79
C LYS A 55 4.28 6.74 4.95
N ARG A 56 4.12 7.94 5.48
CA ARG A 56 3.45 9.03 4.75
C ARG A 56 4.15 9.36 3.44
N ASP A 57 5.48 9.23 3.42
CA ASP A 57 6.30 9.49 2.22
C ASP A 57 6.04 8.49 1.08
N ASP A 58 5.48 7.31 1.39
CA ASP A 58 5.10 6.31 0.37
C ASP A 58 3.65 6.51 -0.13
N ASP A 59 2.90 7.48 0.40
CA ASP A 59 1.56 7.80 -0.11
C ASP A 59 1.70 8.56 -1.44
N PRO A 60 1.17 8.01 -2.56
CA PRO A 60 1.31 8.63 -3.88
C PRO A 60 0.58 9.97 -4.02
N ALA A 61 -0.33 10.31 -3.10
CA ALA A 61 -0.99 11.61 -3.07
C ALA A 61 -0.16 12.70 -2.37
N GLN A 62 1.00 12.35 -1.78
CA GLN A 62 1.90 13.38 -1.25
C GLN A 62 2.38 14.26 -2.40
N PRO A 63 2.27 15.60 -2.28
CA PRO A 63 2.94 16.49 -3.21
C PRO A 63 4.44 16.19 -3.11
N MET A 64 5.05 15.77 -4.21
CA MET A 64 6.50 15.69 -4.31
C MET A 64 7.04 17.02 -3.82
N LYS A 65 7.75 17.03 -2.68
CA LYS A 65 8.50 18.21 -2.27
C LYS A 65 9.52 18.45 -3.36
N GLN A 66 9.19 19.35 -4.31
CA GLN A 66 10.16 19.94 -5.20
C GLN A 66 11.18 20.62 -4.29
N SER A 67 12.31 19.95 -4.06
CA SER A 67 13.47 20.61 -3.51
C SER A 67 13.93 21.56 -4.61
N ALA A 68 13.81 22.85 -4.32
CA ALA A 68 14.20 23.95 -5.20
C ALA A 68 15.71 23.94 -5.47
#